data_AF-A0A2D9HBL7-F1
#
_entry.id   AF-A0A2D9HBL7-F1
#
_cell.length_a   1.000
_cell.length_b   1.000
_cell.length_c   1.000
_cell.angle_alpha   90.00
_cell.angle_beta   90.00
_cell.angle_gamma   90.00
#
_symmetry.space_group_name_H-M   'P 1'
#
loop_
_entity.id
_entity.type
_entity.pdbx_description
1 polymer ?
#
loop_
_entity_poly.entity_id
_entity_poly.type
_entity_poly.pdbx_seq_one_letter_code
_entity_poly.pdbx_strand_id
1 'polypeptide(L)'
;MRARAGCRTGGRSKLYARTGAHLRRPLRISTLSLWLVASACGVGTPVCGDGIVSGAETCDDGNLENGDDCTEHCLQPICGDGLLSRGEDCDDGNKNDQDACTSNCLLAYCGDGIQRIDLTRDETGYEACDSPNSATCTDECLRPTLLWNRVMMGGGDSGATTCAYDRSSNLRCWGNNRYGVHGPPIGEDRLAPGPVFEQSPKGIAIGGGHLCEWMTQGTGSCWGLASAGQTGPEESEGCARTTRETCRYDRGDVGLTGIESMAAGLSHNCALHRGDLSCWGSNLHGQLGDPLRRSQRDVPTHVEDLDEIADFALGGFHSCAVMTTGAVQCWGRNAEGQLGNGSDQDAFVPVPVRDLSEVAQLALGDRHSCALNDQGKVSCWGYNGYGQLGQGEIPSPRRCRLGQSSRNHCHRWPVTVAALPTIERIAAGARHTCALGTNGKVWCWGDNRRGQLGDGTTDGDLCIPPDGVTAGCRPGPVQVMDLKNISTIAAGHEATCSVDETGIIQCWGRNSWGQLGVGDRTDRHHPVILEAY
;
A
#
# COMPACT_ATOMS: atom_id res chain seq x y z
N MET A 1 24.11 -24.26 29.57
CA MET A 1 25.20 -23.58 28.83
C MET A 1 25.41 -24.33 27.53
N ARG A 2 24.80 -23.88 26.42
CA ARG A 2 25.01 -24.46 25.08
C ARG A 2 26.32 -23.90 24.52
N ALA A 3 27.25 -24.78 24.18
CA ALA A 3 28.56 -24.42 23.65
C ALA A 3 28.44 -24.04 22.16
N ARG A 4 28.79 -22.79 21.82
CA ARG A 4 29.07 -22.38 20.43
C ARG A 4 30.46 -22.87 20.06
N ALA A 5 30.57 -23.80 19.10
CA ALA A 5 31.83 -24.15 18.48
C ALA A 5 32.10 -23.16 17.33
N GLY A 6 32.94 -22.16 17.57
CA GLY A 6 33.47 -21.29 16.52
C GLY A 6 34.76 -21.86 15.96
N CYS A 7 34.79 -22.20 14.67
CA CYS A 7 36.03 -22.46 13.94
C CYS A 7 36.81 -21.15 13.80
N ARG A 8 37.95 -21.02 14.50
CA ARG A 8 38.97 -19.99 14.22
C ARG A 8 40.21 -20.66 13.67
N THR A 9 40.62 -20.21 12.49
CA THR A 9 41.85 -20.55 11.81
C THR A 9 43.06 -19.90 12.49
N GLY A 10 44.11 -20.71 12.68
CA GLY A 10 45.53 -20.32 12.71
C GLY A 10 45.98 -19.19 13.65
N GLY A 11 46.56 -19.54 14.80
CA GLY A 11 47.37 -18.61 15.59
C GLY A 11 48.12 -19.28 16.74
N ARG A 12 49.40 -19.58 16.55
CA ARG A 12 50.31 -20.07 17.61
C ARG A 12 50.37 -19.07 18.78
N SER A 13 50.03 -19.51 19.98
CA SER A 13 50.30 -18.77 21.22
C SER A 13 50.77 -19.73 22.32
N LYS A 14 52.01 -19.53 22.78
CA LYS A 14 52.63 -20.21 23.92
C LYS A 14 51.88 -19.85 25.21
N LEU A 15 51.57 -20.83 26.05
CA LEU A 15 51.04 -20.61 27.39
C LEU A 15 52.09 -20.99 28.45
N TYR A 16 52.41 -19.99 29.29
CA TYR A 16 53.28 -20.08 30.45
C TYR A 16 52.65 -20.93 31.56
N ALA A 17 53.48 -21.73 32.22
CA ALA A 17 53.12 -22.48 33.42
C ALA A 17 52.98 -21.54 34.63
N ARG A 18 51.91 -21.73 35.42
CA ARG A 18 51.83 -21.26 36.82
C ARG A 18 51.69 -22.46 37.76
N THR A 19 52.46 -22.40 38.82
CA THR A 19 52.78 -23.39 39.84
C THR A 19 51.77 -23.47 40.99
N GLY A 20 51.68 -24.66 41.61
CA GLY A 20 51.18 -24.92 42.99
C GLY A 20 49.76 -25.49 43.06
N ALA A 21 49.41 -26.53 43.83
CA ALA A 21 50.14 -27.27 44.86
C ALA A 21 49.42 -28.59 45.24
N HIS A 22 50.23 -29.59 45.63
CA HIS A 22 50.05 -30.72 46.58
C HIS A 22 48.92 -31.78 46.47
N LEU A 23 49.40 -32.97 46.06
CA LEU A 23 49.02 -34.38 46.31
C LEU A 23 48.16 -34.73 47.55
N ARG A 24 47.27 -35.75 47.39
CA ARG A 24 47.26 -37.01 48.20
C ARG A 24 46.37 -38.14 47.59
N ARG A 25 47.05 -39.26 47.28
CA ARG A 25 46.64 -40.69 47.14
C ARG A 25 45.91 -41.18 45.86
N PRO A 26 46.28 -42.38 45.34
CA PRO A 26 45.81 -42.89 44.04
C PRO A 26 44.60 -43.83 44.19
N LEU A 27 43.61 -43.68 43.31
CA LEU A 27 42.58 -44.70 43.05
C LEU A 27 42.96 -45.40 41.74
N ARG A 28 43.21 -46.72 41.83
CA ARG A 28 43.33 -47.60 40.66
C ARG A 28 41.96 -47.70 40.01
N ILE A 29 41.83 -47.24 38.77
CA ILE A 29 40.72 -47.58 37.88
C ILE A 29 41.31 -48.29 36.67
N SER A 30 40.87 -49.54 36.54
CA SER A 30 41.11 -50.49 35.48
C SER A 30 40.69 -49.95 34.11
N THR A 31 41.61 -50.12 33.14
CA THR A 31 41.37 -50.37 31.70
C THR A 31 40.04 -49.86 31.13
N LEU A 32 40.06 -48.68 30.50
CA LEU A 32 39.14 -48.35 29.42
C LEU A 32 39.91 -48.23 28.11
N SER A 33 39.52 -49.07 27.17
CA SER A 33 40.01 -49.19 25.82
C SER A 33 39.84 -47.87 25.05
N LEU A 34 40.93 -47.31 24.53
CA LEU A 34 40.90 -46.24 23.54
C LEU A 34 40.29 -46.80 22.25
N TRP A 35 39.02 -46.52 21.99
CA TRP A 35 38.53 -46.49 20.62
C TRP A 35 38.96 -45.15 20.01
N LEU A 36 39.89 -45.22 19.05
CA LEU A 36 40.09 -44.14 18.09
C LEU A 36 38.76 -43.94 17.35
N VAL A 37 37.99 -42.93 17.73
CA VAL A 37 37.03 -42.33 16.81
C VAL A 37 37.84 -41.39 15.93
N ALA A 38 38.33 -41.93 14.81
CA ALA A 38 38.55 -41.08 13.66
C ALA A 38 37.18 -40.48 13.32
N SER A 39 36.98 -39.20 13.63
CA SER A 39 35.90 -38.43 13.00
C SER A 39 36.26 -38.36 11.52
N ALA A 40 35.83 -39.39 10.78
CA ALA A 40 35.43 -39.17 9.41
C ALA A 40 34.39 -38.05 9.47
N CYS A 41 34.59 -36.98 8.70
CA CYS A 41 33.50 -36.12 8.29
C CYS A 41 32.48 -37.05 7.62
N GLY A 42 31.49 -37.49 8.39
CA GLY A 42 30.29 -38.08 7.84
C GLY A 42 29.66 -37.01 6.97
N VAL A 43 29.50 -37.32 5.70
CA VAL A 43 28.53 -36.63 4.85
C VAL A 43 27.23 -36.69 5.65
N GLY A 44 26.78 -35.54 6.14
CA GLY A 44 25.48 -35.45 6.80
C GLY A 44 24.43 -36.01 5.85
N THR A 45 23.47 -36.75 6.38
CA THR A 45 22.27 -37.04 5.59
C THR A 45 21.71 -35.69 5.12
N PRO A 46 21.40 -35.52 3.82
CA PRO A 46 20.81 -34.28 3.34
C PRO A 46 19.55 -33.97 4.16
N VAL A 47 19.43 -32.74 4.63
CA VAL A 47 18.33 -32.25 5.46
C VAL A 47 17.76 -31.02 4.79
N CYS A 48 16.57 -31.19 4.22
CA CYS A 48 15.88 -30.08 3.62
C CYS A 48 15.58 -28.96 4.62
N GLY A 49 15.81 -27.72 4.22
CA GLY A 49 15.55 -26.50 4.97
C GLY A 49 16.68 -26.07 5.90
N ASP A 50 17.92 -26.52 5.66
CA ASP A 50 19.09 -26.13 6.47
C ASP A 50 19.96 -25.02 5.85
N GLY A 51 19.59 -24.59 4.64
CA GLY A 51 20.22 -23.54 3.84
C GLY A 51 21.40 -24.05 3.01
N ILE A 52 21.58 -25.37 2.90
CA ILE A 52 22.73 -25.99 2.22
C ILE A 52 22.27 -27.10 1.27
N VAL A 53 22.26 -26.80 -0.03
CA VAL A 53 22.01 -27.82 -1.07
C VAL A 53 23.03 -28.95 -0.99
N SER A 54 22.57 -30.15 -0.62
CA SER A 54 23.42 -31.31 -0.41
C SER A 54 22.75 -32.63 -0.84
N GLY A 55 23.56 -33.61 -1.24
CA GLY A 55 23.05 -34.94 -1.58
C GLY A 55 22.06 -34.97 -2.75
N ALA A 56 20.80 -35.31 -2.46
CA ALA A 56 19.72 -35.49 -3.46
C ALA A 56 18.82 -34.24 -3.60
N GLU A 57 19.12 -33.16 -2.88
CA GLU A 57 18.40 -31.89 -2.94
C GLU A 57 18.73 -31.17 -4.25
N THR A 58 17.72 -30.57 -4.87
CA THR A 58 17.89 -29.73 -6.07
C THR A 58 17.91 -28.23 -5.73
N CYS A 59 17.37 -27.85 -4.58
CA CYS A 59 17.44 -26.55 -3.94
C CYS A 59 17.38 -26.71 -2.41
N ASP A 60 17.67 -25.64 -1.66
CA ASP A 60 17.43 -25.50 -0.22
C ASP A 60 17.52 -24.00 0.14
N ASP A 61 16.44 -23.44 0.65
CA ASP A 61 16.31 -22.02 1.01
C ASP A 61 16.30 -21.76 2.53
N GLY A 62 16.66 -22.78 3.32
CA GLY A 62 16.82 -22.66 4.76
C GLY A 62 15.51 -22.71 5.56
N ASN A 63 14.41 -23.15 4.94
CA ASN A 63 13.16 -23.42 5.64
C ASN A 63 12.38 -24.61 5.02
N LEU A 64 11.17 -24.91 5.52
CA LEU A 64 10.31 -26.02 5.04
C LEU A 64 8.92 -25.49 4.64
N GLU A 65 8.83 -24.22 4.30
CA GLU A 65 7.63 -23.58 3.76
C GLU A 65 7.56 -23.89 2.25
N ASN A 66 6.35 -24.01 1.72
CA ASN A 66 6.15 -24.13 0.27
C ASN A 66 5.69 -22.77 -0.26
N GLY A 67 5.93 -22.51 -1.55
CA GLY A 67 5.52 -21.27 -2.21
C GLY A 67 6.61 -20.19 -2.27
N ASP A 68 7.82 -20.51 -1.82
CA ASP A 68 9.03 -19.69 -1.91
C ASP A 68 10.06 -20.30 -2.88
N ASP A 69 11.36 -20.15 -2.60
CA ASP A 69 12.43 -20.46 -3.55
C ASP A 69 12.69 -21.99 -3.65
N CYS A 70 12.21 -22.79 -2.69
CA CYS A 70 12.36 -24.24 -2.64
C CYS A 70 11.17 -24.94 -1.95
N THR A 71 10.78 -26.13 -2.40
CA THR A 71 9.68 -26.88 -1.75
C THR A 71 10.14 -27.54 -0.44
N GLU A 72 9.18 -27.96 0.41
CA GLU A 72 9.40 -28.73 1.66
C GLU A 72 10.09 -30.10 1.44
N HIS A 73 10.25 -30.49 0.18
CA HIS A 73 10.95 -31.71 -0.25
C HIS A 73 12.28 -31.42 -0.96
N CYS A 74 12.74 -30.18 -0.94
CA CYS A 74 13.97 -29.70 -1.55
C CYS A 74 14.06 -29.96 -3.05
N LEU A 75 12.89 -29.86 -3.67
CA LEU A 75 12.71 -29.86 -5.11
C LEU A 75 12.51 -28.42 -5.57
N GLN A 76 13.17 -28.05 -6.68
CA GLN A 76 12.87 -26.78 -7.34
C GLN A 76 11.38 -26.76 -7.69
N PRO A 77 10.66 -25.67 -7.34
CA PRO A 77 9.29 -25.50 -7.76
C PRO A 77 9.18 -25.60 -9.28
N ILE A 78 8.18 -26.32 -9.75
CA ILE A 78 7.92 -26.47 -11.18
C ILE A 78 6.45 -26.26 -11.48
N CYS A 79 6.22 -25.51 -12.56
CA CYS A 79 4.87 -25.33 -13.04
C CYS A 79 4.13 -26.66 -13.28
N GLY A 80 2.95 -26.77 -12.68
CA GLY A 80 2.06 -27.90 -12.73
C GLY A 80 2.24 -28.91 -11.59
N ASP A 81 2.86 -28.55 -10.48
CA ASP A 81 3.04 -29.44 -9.32
C ASP A 81 1.97 -29.27 -8.22
N GLY A 82 1.08 -28.29 -8.39
CA GLY A 82 -0.03 -27.98 -7.50
C GLY A 82 0.35 -27.01 -6.38
N LEU A 83 1.55 -26.43 -6.42
CA LEU A 83 2.06 -25.49 -5.44
C LEU A 83 2.38 -24.16 -6.11
N LEU A 84 1.53 -23.15 -5.89
CA LEU A 84 1.79 -21.79 -6.35
C LEU A 84 3.09 -21.24 -5.73
N SER A 85 4.15 -21.15 -6.54
CA SER A 85 5.49 -20.81 -6.09
C SER A 85 5.97 -19.46 -6.62
N ARG A 86 7.08 -18.98 -6.06
CA ARG A 86 7.58 -17.62 -6.37
C ARG A 86 7.94 -17.48 -7.86
N GLY A 87 7.22 -16.60 -8.55
CA GLY A 87 7.41 -16.34 -9.99
C GLY A 87 6.41 -17.03 -10.91
N GLU A 88 5.46 -17.78 -10.35
CA GLU A 88 4.30 -18.35 -11.03
C GLU A 88 3.09 -17.44 -10.81
N ASP A 89 2.36 -17.08 -11.87
CA ASP A 89 1.12 -16.31 -11.77
C ASP A 89 -0.06 -17.21 -11.34
N CYS A 90 0.06 -18.52 -11.55
CA CYS A 90 -0.88 -19.58 -11.19
C CYS A 90 -0.14 -20.94 -11.14
N ASP A 91 -0.71 -21.94 -10.47
CA ASP A 91 -0.34 -23.36 -10.62
C ASP A 91 -1.60 -24.20 -10.33
N ASP A 92 -2.01 -25.04 -11.27
CA ASP A 92 -3.23 -25.85 -11.17
C ASP A 92 -2.94 -27.36 -11.09
N GLY A 93 -1.69 -27.74 -10.83
CA GLY A 93 -1.26 -29.12 -10.69
C GLY A 93 -1.22 -29.90 -11.99
N ASN A 94 -1.24 -29.22 -13.15
CA ASN A 94 -1.11 -29.87 -14.44
C ASN A 94 -0.33 -29.02 -15.46
N LYS A 95 -0.21 -29.50 -16.71
CA LYS A 95 0.55 -28.82 -17.79
C LYS A 95 -0.32 -28.59 -19.02
N ASN A 96 -1.61 -28.40 -18.82
CA ASN A 96 -2.56 -28.19 -19.87
C ASN A 96 -2.65 -26.69 -20.13
N ASP A 97 -2.17 -26.27 -21.30
CA ASP A 97 -2.25 -24.85 -21.66
C ASP A 97 -3.70 -24.35 -21.80
N GLN A 98 -4.68 -25.23 -21.99
CA GLN A 98 -6.04 -24.87 -22.38
C GLN A 98 -7.02 -24.76 -21.19
N ASP A 99 -6.51 -24.50 -20.00
CA ASP A 99 -7.31 -24.17 -18.83
C ASP A 99 -6.86 -22.83 -18.21
N ALA A 100 -7.20 -22.59 -16.94
CA ALA A 100 -6.89 -21.32 -16.29
C ALA A 100 -5.39 -21.05 -16.16
N CYS A 101 -4.56 -22.10 -16.15
CA CYS A 101 -3.14 -21.97 -15.89
C CYS A 101 -2.30 -22.66 -16.95
N THR A 102 -1.54 -21.87 -17.71
CA THR A 102 -0.71 -22.43 -18.77
C THR A 102 0.44 -23.27 -18.20
N SER A 103 1.03 -24.13 -19.02
CA SER A 103 2.21 -24.94 -18.65
C SER A 103 3.48 -24.10 -18.37
N ASN A 104 3.41 -22.78 -18.60
CA ASN A 104 4.44 -21.81 -18.22
C ASN A 104 4.06 -21.01 -16.97
N CYS A 105 2.98 -21.38 -16.27
CA CYS A 105 2.48 -20.76 -15.05
C CYS A 105 2.14 -19.29 -15.20
N LEU A 106 1.57 -18.98 -16.37
CA LEU A 106 0.90 -17.74 -16.67
C LEU A 106 -0.59 -18.01 -16.71
N LEU A 107 -1.39 -17.10 -16.17
CA LEU A 107 -2.84 -17.14 -16.32
C LEU A 107 -3.19 -17.06 -17.81
N ALA A 108 -4.03 -17.97 -18.29
CA ALA A 108 -4.51 -17.94 -19.67
C ALA A 108 -5.50 -16.79 -19.88
N TYR A 109 -5.32 -16.01 -20.94
CA TYR A 109 -6.17 -14.86 -21.28
C TYR A 109 -6.33 -14.66 -22.79
N CYS A 110 -7.45 -14.10 -23.21
CA CYS A 110 -7.74 -13.80 -24.62
C CYS A 110 -6.61 -13.00 -25.30
N GLY A 111 -6.01 -13.58 -26.35
CA GLY A 111 -4.96 -12.97 -27.16
C GLY A 111 -3.54 -13.33 -26.72
N ASP A 112 -3.37 -14.32 -25.84
CA ASP A 112 -2.09 -14.89 -25.43
C ASP A 112 -1.58 -16.00 -26.37
N GLY A 113 -2.37 -16.40 -27.37
CA GLY A 113 -2.06 -17.46 -28.32
C GLY A 113 -2.66 -18.83 -27.96
N ILE A 114 -3.41 -18.92 -26.85
CA ILE A 114 -3.88 -20.16 -26.25
C ILE A 114 -5.38 -20.04 -25.98
N GLN A 115 -6.17 -20.96 -26.56
CA GLN A 115 -7.61 -21.01 -26.30
C GLN A 115 -7.93 -21.93 -25.12
N ARG A 116 -8.63 -21.41 -24.12
CA ARG A 116 -9.24 -22.20 -23.05
C ARG A 116 -10.42 -23.03 -23.54
N ILE A 117 -10.42 -24.32 -23.21
CA ILE A 117 -11.51 -25.25 -23.58
C ILE A 117 -12.05 -26.05 -22.39
N ASP A 118 -11.51 -25.81 -21.20
CA ASP A 118 -11.93 -26.45 -19.95
C ASP A 118 -13.31 -25.98 -19.46
N LEU A 119 -13.75 -24.82 -19.94
CA LEU A 119 -15.00 -24.17 -19.56
C LEU A 119 -16.07 -24.27 -20.65
N THR A 120 -17.31 -24.26 -20.20
CA THR A 120 -18.52 -24.11 -21.02
C THR A 120 -18.93 -22.64 -21.12
N ARG A 121 -19.74 -22.29 -22.12
CA ARG A 121 -20.11 -20.91 -22.45
C ARG A 121 -20.66 -20.07 -21.28
N ASP A 122 -21.29 -20.71 -20.28
CA ASP A 122 -21.89 -20.03 -19.14
C ASP A 122 -20.94 -19.88 -17.94
N GLU A 123 -19.72 -20.47 -18.01
CA GLU A 123 -18.74 -20.46 -16.94
C GLU A 123 -17.80 -19.24 -17.03
N THR A 124 -17.39 -18.72 -15.87
CA THR A 124 -16.51 -17.55 -15.76
C THR A 124 -15.12 -17.85 -16.32
N GLY A 125 -14.64 -17.03 -17.26
CA GLY A 125 -13.34 -17.23 -17.92
C GLY A 125 -13.40 -18.04 -19.21
N TYR A 126 -14.59 -18.43 -19.69
CA TYR A 126 -14.76 -19.11 -20.96
C TYR A 126 -14.26 -18.29 -22.15
N GLU A 127 -13.59 -18.97 -23.08
CA GLU A 127 -12.99 -18.39 -24.26
C GLU A 127 -13.45 -19.13 -25.53
N ALA A 128 -14.27 -18.48 -26.37
CA ALA A 128 -14.71 -19.10 -27.61
C ALA A 128 -13.60 -19.12 -28.69
N CYS A 129 -12.59 -18.26 -28.57
CA CYS A 129 -11.41 -18.19 -29.42
C CYS A 129 -10.33 -17.32 -28.77
N ASP A 130 -9.08 -17.47 -29.19
CA ASP A 130 -7.95 -16.65 -28.68
C ASP A 130 -7.72 -15.35 -29.46
N SER A 131 -7.94 -15.34 -30.77
CA SER A 131 -7.65 -14.17 -31.60
C SER A 131 -8.92 -13.33 -31.89
N PRO A 132 -9.05 -12.11 -31.33
CA PRO A 132 -10.15 -11.22 -31.67
C PRO A 132 -10.08 -10.80 -33.16
N ASN A 133 -11.21 -10.87 -33.88
CA ASN A 133 -11.37 -10.52 -35.30
C ASN A 133 -10.76 -11.49 -36.34
N SER A 134 -10.67 -12.78 -36.04
CA SER A 134 -10.42 -13.80 -37.08
C SER A 134 -11.69 -14.10 -37.88
N ALA A 135 -11.55 -14.63 -39.12
CA ALA A 135 -12.69 -14.99 -39.97
C ALA A 135 -13.65 -16.04 -39.35
N THR A 136 -13.21 -16.72 -38.30
CA THR A 136 -13.96 -17.70 -37.53
C THR A 136 -14.41 -17.20 -36.16
N CYS A 137 -14.01 -15.99 -35.76
CA CYS A 137 -14.36 -15.42 -34.45
C CYS A 137 -14.80 -13.96 -34.59
N THR A 138 -16.11 -13.79 -34.79
CA THR A 138 -16.78 -12.49 -34.78
C THR A 138 -17.41 -12.30 -33.41
N ASP A 139 -16.77 -11.49 -32.57
CA ASP A 139 -17.27 -10.90 -31.32
C ASP A 139 -17.48 -11.80 -30.08
N GLU A 140 -17.00 -13.06 -30.04
CA GLU A 140 -17.12 -13.91 -28.82
C GLU A 140 -15.79 -14.27 -28.14
N CYS A 141 -14.87 -13.32 -27.96
CA CYS A 141 -13.81 -13.44 -26.93
C CYS A 141 -14.28 -12.84 -25.57
N LEU A 142 -15.54 -13.08 -25.19
CA LEU A 142 -16.22 -12.26 -24.17
C LEU A 142 -16.42 -12.99 -22.83
N ARG A 143 -15.47 -12.81 -21.90
CA ARG A 143 -15.64 -11.67 -21.00
C ARG A 143 -14.58 -10.63 -21.38
N PRO A 144 -14.96 -9.37 -21.65
CA PRO A 144 -13.95 -8.33 -21.80
C PRO A 144 -13.17 -8.31 -20.48
N THR A 145 -11.88 -8.63 -20.52
CA THR A 145 -10.97 -8.20 -19.47
C THR A 145 -11.21 -6.70 -19.36
N LEU A 146 -11.85 -6.30 -18.28
CA LEU A 146 -12.28 -4.92 -18.10
C LEU A 146 -10.99 -4.10 -18.05
N LEU A 147 -10.65 -3.42 -19.15
CA LEU A 147 -9.38 -2.70 -19.22
C LEU A 147 -9.53 -1.39 -18.48
N TRP A 148 -8.78 -1.28 -17.39
CA TRP A 148 -8.76 -0.13 -16.52
C TRP A 148 -7.85 0.96 -17.05
N ASN A 149 -8.14 2.19 -16.63
CA ASN A 149 -7.36 3.37 -16.96
C ASN A 149 -6.81 4.03 -15.69
N ARG A 150 -7.62 4.05 -14.62
CA ARG A 150 -7.27 4.72 -13.37
C ARG A 150 -7.88 3.99 -12.19
N VAL A 151 -7.09 3.83 -11.14
CA VAL A 151 -7.55 3.38 -9.82
C VAL A 151 -7.37 4.52 -8.81
N MET A 152 -8.32 4.63 -7.88
CA MET A 152 -8.29 5.55 -6.75
C MET A 152 -8.66 4.77 -5.50
N MET A 153 -7.97 5.07 -4.40
CA MET A 153 -8.21 4.43 -3.12
C MET A 153 -8.36 5.51 -2.06
N GLY A 154 -9.19 5.22 -1.08
CA GLY A 154 -9.30 6.01 0.13
C GLY A 154 -9.71 5.13 1.29
N GLY A 155 -9.67 5.70 2.49
CA GLY A 155 -10.12 4.99 3.67
C GLY A 155 -9.55 5.55 4.94
N GLY A 156 -9.93 4.90 6.03
CA GLY A 156 -9.54 5.20 7.40
C GLY A 156 -9.87 4.06 8.34
N ASP A 157 -9.76 4.31 9.63
CA ASP A 157 -10.19 3.35 10.66
C ASP A 157 -11.67 2.91 10.51
N SER A 158 -12.46 3.75 9.85
CA SER A 158 -13.90 3.56 9.62
C SER A 158 -14.22 2.66 8.42
N GLY A 159 -13.27 2.40 7.52
CA GLY A 159 -13.43 1.57 6.32
C GLY A 159 -12.52 2.00 5.17
N ALA A 160 -12.32 1.11 4.19
CA ALA A 160 -11.55 1.41 2.98
C ALA A 160 -12.36 1.08 1.71
N THR A 161 -12.25 1.95 0.72
CA THR A 161 -12.98 1.86 -0.54
C THR A 161 -12.02 2.09 -1.69
N THR A 162 -12.20 1.31 -2.75
CA THR A 162 -11.46 1.43 -4.00
C THR A 162 -12.44 1.70 -5.12
N CYS A 163 -12.10 2.61 -6.00
CA CYS A 163 -12.83 2.86 -7.23
C CYS A 163 -11.87 2.85 -8.42
N ALA A 164 -12.36 2.45 -9.58
CA ALA A 164 -11.58 2.51 -10.80
C ALA A 164 -12.46 2.90 -12.00
N TYR A 165 -11.83 3.62 -12.92
CA TYR A 165 -12.40 3.92 -14.24
C TYR A 165 -11.85 2.95 -15.27
N ASP A 166 -12.74 2.37 -16.07
CA ASP A 166 -12.34 1.66 -17.27
C ASP A 166 -11.93 2.62 -18.40
N ARG A 167 -11.40 2.08 -19.50
CA ARG A 167 -11.02 2.87 -20.69
C ARG A 167 -12.21 3.57 -21.37
N SER A 168 -13.43 3.14 -21.08
CA SER A 168 -14.67 3.77 -21.53
C SER A 168 -15.18 4.84 -20.56
N SER A 169 -14.39 5.18 -19.52
CA SER A 169 -14.74 6.13 -18.46
C SER A 169 -15.94 5.70 -17.61
N ASN A 170 -16.24 4.40 -17.53
CA ASN A 170 -17.20 3.87 -16.58
C ASN A 170 -16.55 3.71 -15.21
N LEU A 171 -17.20 4.25 -14.18
CA LEU A 171 -16.75 4.12 -12.80
C LEU A 171 -17.36 2.88 -12.14
N ARG A 172 -16.52 2.12 -11.45
CA ARG A 172 -16.91 1.04 -10.55
C ARG A 172 -16.22 1.24 -9.19
N CYS A 173 -16.91 0.87 -8.12
CA CYS A 173 -16.39 0.97 -6.76
C CYS A 173 -16.69 -0.29 -5.95
N TRP A 174 -15.79 -0.63 -5.04
CA TRP A 174 -15.86 -1.79 -4.14
C TRP A 174 -15.13 -1.53 -2.82
N GLY A 175 -15.26 -2.46 -1.88
CA GLY A 175 -14.73 -2.35 -0.53
C GLY A 175 -15.83 -2.12 0.51
N ASN A 176 -15.48 -1.35 1.55
CA ASN A 176 -16.33 -1.16 2.71
C ASN A 176 -17.64 -0.43 2.38
N ASN A 177 -18.77 -0.98 2.81
CA ASN A 177 -20.08 -0.35 2.64
C ASN A 177 -20.77 -0.02 3.97
N ARG A 178 -20.00 0.11 5.07
CA ARG A 178 -20.57 0.34 6.41
C ARG A 178 -21.49 1.55 6.46
N TYR A 179 -21.14 2.61 5.73
CA TYR A 179 -21.85 3.87 5.69
C TYR A 179 -22.65 4.07 4.39
N GLY A 180 -22.85 2.99 3.61
CA GLY A 180 -23.68 3.00 2.40
C GLY A 180 -23.08 3.73 1.19
N VAL A 181 -21.76 3.86 1.14
CA VAL A 181 -21.05 4.48 0.00
C VAL A 181 -21.25 3.73 -1.32
N HIS A 182 -21.67 2.47 -1.27
CA HIS A 182 -21.99 1.65 -2.43
C HIS A 182 -23.51 1.47 -2.65
N GLY A 183 -24.35 2.14 -1.86
CA GLY A 183 -25.79 1.95 -1.86
C GLY A 183 -26.25 0.67 -1.15
N PRO A 184 -27.53 0.28 -1.28
CA PRO A 184 -28.09 -0.89 -0.62
C PRO A 184 -27.57 -2.24 -1.18
N PRO A 185 -27.52 -3.30 -0.35
CA PRO A 185 -27.80 -3.31 1.08
C PRO A 185 -26.67 -2.66 1.90
N ILE A 186 -27.03 -1.69 2.75
CA ILE A 186 -26.07 -0.92 3.55
C ILE A 186 -25.43 -1.82 4.61
N GLY A 187 -24.12 -1.69 4.77
CA GLY A 187 -23.33 -2.49 5.71
C GLY A 187 -22.86 -3.83 5.15
N GLU A 188 -23.18 -4.14 3.88
CA GLU A 188 -22.60 -5.28 3.17
C GLU A 188 -21.49 -4.78 2.24
N ASP A 189 -20.26 -5.12 2.60
CA ASP A 189 -19.07 -4.79 1.83
C ASP A 189 -19.11 -5.44 0.44
N ARG A 190 -18.61 -4.73 -0.57
CA ARG A 190 -18.46 -5.28 -1.93
C ARG A 190 -17.06 -5.87 -2.07
N LEU A 191 -16.97 -7.18 -2.19
CA LEU A 191 -15.69 -7.89 -2.30
C LEU A 191 -15.10 -7.88 -3.71
N ALA A 192 -15.87 -7.39 -4.69
CA ALA A 192 -15.51 -7.31 -6.10
C ALA A 192 -16.05 -5.99 -6.71
N PRO A 193 -15.52 -5.54 -7.86
CA PRO A 193 -16.00 -4.36 -8.56
C PRO A 193 -17.52 -4.37 -8.71
N GLY A 194 -18.17 -3.32 -8.20
CA GLY A 194 -19.62 -3.18 -8.29
C GLY A 194 -20.13 -2.90 -9.71
N PRO A 195 -21.46 -2.72 -9.86
CA PRO A 195 -22.05 -2.24 -11.09
C PRO A 195 -21.48 -0.86 -11.49
N VAL A 196 -21.56 -0.58 -12.79
CA VAL A 196 -21.25 0.73 -13.35
C VAL A 196 -22.22 1.76 -12.77
N PHE A 197 -21.69 2.95 -12.44
CA PHE A 197 -22.52 4.08 -12.03
C PHE A 197 -23.43 4.50 -13.19
N GLU A 198 -24.74 4.68 -12.93
CA GLU A 198 -25.73 5.09 -13.94
C GLU A 198 -25.28 6.30 -14.76
N GLN A 199 -24.63 7.27 -14.08
CA GLN A 199 -23.88 8.34 -14.70
C GLN A 199 -22.50 8.38 -14.06
N SER A 200 -21.48 7.98 -14.82
CA SER A 200 -20.11 8.00 -14.32
C SER A 200 -19.61 9.45 -14.20
N PRO A 201 -19.15 9.87 -13.01
CA PRO A 201 -18.73 11.24 -12.78
C PRO A 201 -17.41 11.55 -13.48
N LYS A 202 -17.10 12.84 -13.65
CA LYS A 202 -15.79 13.29 -14.19
C LYS A 202 -14.64 12.87 -13.27
N GLY A 203 -14.89 12.84 -11.97
CA GLY A 203 -13.96 12.30 -10.99
C GLY A 203 -14.62 12.01 -9.65
N ILE A 204 -13.87 11.33 -8.79
CA ILE A 204 -14.28 10.96 -7.45
C ILE A 204 -13.13 11.14 -6.45
N ALA A 205 -13.47 11.54 -5.23
CA ALA A 205 -12.61 11.62 -4.08
C ALA A 205 -13.12 10.67 -2.99
N ILE A 206 -12.23 9.89 -2.40
CA ILE A 206 -12.58 8.82 -1.46
C ILE A 206 -11.95 9.14 -0.11
N GLY A 207 -12.77 9.36 0.91
CA GLY A 207 -12.31 9.67 2.28
C GLY A 207 -12.43 8.49 3.24
N GLY A 208 -12.36 8.79 4.55
CA GLY A 208 -12.46 7.82 5.65
C GLY A 208 -13.87 7.29 5.92
N GLY A 209 -14.58 6.85 4.88
CA GLY A 209 -15.96 6.32 4.97
C GLY A 209 -17.00 7.13 4.20
N HIS A 210 -16.59 8.08 3.38
CA HIS A 210 -17.45 8.88 2.50
C HIS A 210 -16.81 9.05 1.12
N LEU A 211 -17.63 9.29 0.11
CA LEU A 211 -17.22 9.57 -1.26
C LEU A 211 -17.78 10.93 -1.67
N CYS A 212 -17.03 11.64 -2.51
CA CYS A 212 -17.44 12.86 -3.15
C CYS A 212 -17.19 12.75 -4.65
N GLU A 213 -18.19 13.04 -5.47
CA GLU A 213 -18.07 13.05 -6.92
C GLU A 213 -18.22 14.47 -7.47
N TRP A 214 -17.63 14.72 -8.63
CA TRP A 214 -17.92 15.91 -9.42
C TRP A 214 -18.17 15.55 -10.87
N MET A 215 -19.11 16.26 -11.46
CA MET A 215 -19.61 15.97 -12.80
C MET A 215 -18.99 16.91 -13.84
N THR A 216 -19.14 16.59 -15.12
CA THR A 216 -18.59 17.39 -16.23
C THR A 216 -19.19 18.80 -16.30
N GLN A 217 -20.43 18.98 -15.84
CA GLN A 217 -21.09 20.28 -15.68
C GLN A 217 -20.58 21.11 -14.48
N GLY A 218 -19.67 20.56 -13.66
CA GLY A 218 -19.07 21.26 -12.53
C GLY A 218 -19.93 21.29 -11.25
N THR A 219 -20.94 20.44 -11.13
CA THR A 219 -21.66 20.18 -9.87
C THR A 219 -20.97 19.06 -9.10
N GLY A 220 -21.15 18.99 -7.78
CA GLY A 220 -20.58 17.93 -6.96
C GLY A 220 -21.50 17.44 -5.86
N SER A 221 -21.31 16.21 -5.44
CA SER A 221 -22.13 15.57 -4.43
C SER A 221 -21.31 14.67 -3.53
N CYS A 222 -21.69 14.55 -2.26
CA CYS A 222 -21.01 13.69 -1.29
C CYS A 222 -22.00 12.83 -0.50
N TRP A 223 -21.59 11.60 -0.18
CA TRP A 223 -22.39 10.63 0.58
C TRP A 223 -21.49 9.66 1.36
N GLY A 224 -22.07 8.94 2.32
CA GLY A 224 -21.39 8.05 3.26
C GLY A 224 -21.47 8.55 4.71
N LEU A 225 -20.37 8.38 5.45
CA LEU A 225 -20.22 8.89 6.82
C LEU A 225 -20.38 10.41 6.84
N ALA A 226 -21.28 10.93 7.67
CA ALA A 226 -21.68 12.33 7.72
C ALA A 226 -21.40 13.02 9.07
N SER A 227 -20.83 12.30 10.04
CA SER A 227 -20.70 12.74 11.44
C SER A 227 -19.95 14.06 11.66
N ALA A 228 -19.12 14.50 10.70
CA ALA A 228 -18.38 15.75 10.75
C ALA A 228 -18.86 16.80 9.73
N GLY A 229 -20.01 16.59 9.07
CA GLY A 229 -20.51 17.45 8.01
C GLY A 229 -19.83 17.25 6.64
N GLN A 230 -19.02 16.19 6.48
CA GLN A 230 -18.28 15.94 5.24
C GLN A 230 -19.18 15.63 4.02
N THR A 231 -20.46 15.30 4.21
CA THR A 231 -21.41 15.03 3.12
C THR A 231 -22.23 16.25 2.70
N GLY A 232 -21.91 17.45 3.22
CA GLY A 232 -22.64 18.68 2.89
C GLY A 232 -23.78 19.03 3.86
N PRO A 233 -24.51 20.12 3.59
CA PRO A 233 -25.38 20.82 4.54
C PRO A 233 -26.76 20.21 4.75
N GLU A 234 -27.22 19.34 3.86
CA GLU A 234 -28.51 18.67 3.99
C GLU A 234 -28.55 17.80 5.28
N GLU A 235 -29.73 17.30 5.68
CA GLU A 235 -29.88 16.46 6.88
C GLU A 235 -29.30 15.04 6.72
N SER A 236 -28.56 14.56 7.74
CA SER A 236 -28.02 13.19 7.81
C SER A 236 -28.84 12.33 8.78
N GLU A 237 -28.99 11.05 8.49
CA GLU A 237 -29.72 10.10 9.35
C GLU A 237 -28.78 9.27 10.23
N GLY A 238 -29.31 8.62 11.27
CA GLY A 238 -28.52 7.67 12.05
C GLY A 238 -28.10 6.46 11.21
N CYS A 239 -26.83 6.05 11.31
CA CYS A 239 -26.36 4.87 10.60
C CYS A 239 -27.05 3.60 11.16
N ALA A 240 -27.56 2.72 10.30
CA ALA A 240 -28.36 1.56 10.71
C ALA A 240 -27.68 0.60 11.72
N ARG A 241 -26.36 0.70 11.90
CA ARG A 241 -25.55 -0.17 12.79
C ARG A 241 -24.97 0.53 14.01
N THR A 242 -25.04 1.86 14.13
CA THR A 242 -24.49 2.60 15.27
C THR A 242 -25.39 3.76 15.67
N THR A 243 -25.58 3.97 16.97
CA THR A 243 -26.43 5.06 17.50
C THR A 243 -25.69 6.39 17.64
N ARG A 244 -24.41 6.44 17.27
CA ARG A 244 -23.52 7.61 17.47
C ARG A 244 -23.01 8.25 16.18
N GLU A 245 -23.05 7.54 15.05
CA GLU A 245 -22.60 8.05 13.76
C GLU A 245 -23.82 8.39 12.90
N THR A 246 -23.68 9.43 12.08
CA THR A 246 -24.67 9.77 11.05
C THR A 246 -24.16 9.41 9.67
N CYS A 247 -25.08 9.04 8.81
CA CYS A 247 -24.85 8.59 7.44
C CYS A 247 -25.79 9.35 6.51
N ARG A 248 -25.33 9.60 5.29
CA ARG A 248 -26.15 9.97 4.15
C ARG A 248 -25.92 8.95 3.04
N TYR A 249 -26.97 8.31 2.56
CA TYR A 249 -26.86 7.33 1.47
C TYR A 249 -27.12 7.96 0.10
N ASP A 250 -27.97 8.98 0.07
CA ASP A 250 -28.24 9.75 -1.14
C ASP A 250 -27.11 10.71 -1.47
N ARG A 251 -26.99 11.09 -2.74
CA ARG A 251 -25.99 12.09 -3.17
C ARG A 251 -26.39 13.47 -2.67
N GLY A 252 -25.75 13.94 -1.60
CA GLY A 252 -26.02 15.27 -1.04
C GLY A 252 -25.31 16.35 -1.83
N ASP A 253 -26.01 17.41 -2.22
CA ASP A 253 -25.43 18.52 -2.96
C ASP A 253 -24.44 19.30 -2.05
N VAL A 254 -23.23 19.53 -2.55
CA VAL A 254 -22.22 20.32 -1.82
C VAL A 254 -22.46 21.83 -1.95
N GLY A 255 -23.33 22.26 -2.88
CA GLY A 255 -23.66 23.67 -3.10
C GLY A 255 -22.57 24.47 -3.81
N LEU A 256 -21.66 23.79 -4.53
CA LEU A 256 -20.63 24.42 -5.38
C LEU A 256 -20.93 24.19 -6.85
N THR A 257 -20.48 25.14 -7.67
CA THR A 257 -20.61 25.07 -9.14
C THR A 257 -19.29 25.45 -9.80
N GLY A 258 -18.99 24.86 -10.95
CA GLY A 258 -17.70 25.03 -11.60
C GLY A 258 -16.57 24.27 -10.89
N ILE A 259 -16.89 23.14 -10.25
CA ILE A 259 -15.89 22.26 -9.63
C ILE A 259 -14.99 21.67 -10.72
N GLU A 260 -13.69 21.81 -10.52
CA GLU A 260 -12.64 21.32 -11.41
C GLU A 260 -12.10 19.97 -10.93
N SER A 261 -11.85 19.88 -9.62
CA SER A 261 -11.39 18.69 -8.90
C SER A 261 -11.78 18.74 -7.42
N MET A 262 -11.81 17.57 -6.78
CA MET A 262 -12.03 17.41 -5.34
C MET A 262 -11.00 16.45 -4.76
N ALA A 263 -10.72 16.61 -3.47
CA ALA A 263 -9.98 15.65 -2.66
C ALA A 263 -10.71 15.41 -1.33
N ALA A 264 -10.48 14.25 -0.72
CA ALA A 264 -11.04 13.86 0.56
C ALA A 264 -9.94 13.33 1.49
N GLY A 265 -9.93 13.82 2.74
CA GLY A 265 -9.17 13.24 3.84
C GLY A 265 -10.02 12.27 4.65
N LEU A 266 -9.64 12.01 5.90
CA LEU A 266 -10.40 11.09 6.75
C LEU A 266 -11.81 11.60 7.07
N SER A 267 -11.98 12.90 7.27
CA SER A 267 -13.28 13.48 7.67
C SER A 267 -13.49 14.91 7.17
N HIS A 268 -12.72 15.34 6.18
CA HIS A 268 -12.86 16.63 5.52
C HIS A 268 -12.61 16.51 4.02
N ASN A 269 -13.07 17.50 3.27
CA ASN A 269 -12.94 17.58 1.84
C ASN A 269 -12.52 18.98 1.43
N CYS A 270 -11.96 19.10 0.25
CA CYS A 270 -11.73 20.35 -0.43
C CYS A 270 -12.07 20.21 -1.91
N ALA A 271 -12.55 21.29 -2.52
CA ALA A 271 -12.83 21.38 -3.94
C ALA A 271 -12.17 22.63 -4.51
N LEU A 272 -11.47 22.46 -5.63
CA LEU A 272 -11.05 23.56 -6.48
C LEU A 272 -12.21 23.90 -7.43
N HIS A 273 -12.67 25.14 -7.40
CA HIS A 273 -13.75 25.61 -8.25
C HIS A 273 -13.48 27.06 -8.67
N ARG A 274 -13.49 27.33 -9.98
CA ARG A 274 -13.28 28.68 -10.53
C ARG A 274 -11.98 29.34 -10.05
N GLY A 275 -10.93 28.54 -9.85
CA GLY A 275 -9.64 29.00 -9.32
C GLY A 275 -9.55 29.13 -7.79
N ASP A 276 -10.66 29.02 -7.05
CA ASP A 276 -10.69 29.10 -5.58
C ASP A 276 -10.74 27.70 -4.94
N LEU A 277 -10.09 27.55 -3.77
CA LEU A 277 -10.22 26.34 -2.96
C LEU A 277 -11.21 26.56 -1.82
N SER A 278 -12.13 25.61 -1.65
CA SER A 278 -13.07 25.61 -0.53
C SER A 278 -13.13 24.25 0.14
N CYS A 279 -13.10 24.24 1.47
CA CYS A 279 -13.05 23.03 2.29
C CYS A 279 -14.23 22.92 3.28
N TRP A 280 -14.68 21.70 3.56
CA TRP A 280 -15.74 21.40 4.54
C TRP A 280 -15.50 20.05 5.22
N GLY A 281 -16.25 19.77 6.28
CA GLY A 281 -16.13 18.61 7.16
C GLY A 281 -15.54 18.97 8.53
N SER A 282 -14.76 18.05 9.11
CA SER A 282 -14.07 18.25 10.38
C SER A 282 -13.03 19.37 10.30
N ASN A 283 -12.90 20.15 11.36
CA ASN A 283 -11.91 21.21 11.50
C ASN A 283 -11.29 21.26 12.91
N LEU A 284 -11.26 20.12 13.61
CA LEU A 284 -10.75 20.02 14.98
C LEU A 284 -9.29 20.50 15.12
N HIS A 285 -8.51 20.41 14.04
CA HIS A 285 -7.11 20.79 13.98
C HIS A 285 -6.83 21.92 12.98
N GLY A 286 -7.88 22.52 12.39
CA GLY A 286 -7.72 23.59 11.41
C GLY A 286 -7.61 23.12 9.96
N GLN A 287 -7.88 21.85 9.65
CA GLN A 287 -7.70 21.25 8.32
C GLN A 287 -8.61 21.83 7.21
N LEU A 288 -9.58 22.68 7.56
CA LEU A 288 -10.37 23.44 6.57
C LEU A 288 -9.74 24.79 6.19
N GLY A 289 -8.70 25.23 6.89
CA GLY A 289 -8.15 26.57 6.68
C GLY A 289 -9.10 27.68 7.13
N ASP A 290 -10.01 27.37 8.07
CA ASP A 290 -11.00 28.31 8.61
C ASP A 290 -10.40 29.13 9.78
N PRO A 291 -10.12 30.44 9.60
CA PRO A 291 -9.55 31.28 10.65
C PRO A 291 -10.49 31.45 11.86
N LEU A 292 -11.79 31.17 11.69
CA LEU A 292 -12.79 31.25 12.76
C LEU A 292 -12.76 30.03 13.68
N ARG A 293 -11.94 29.01 13.37
CA ARG A 293 -11.68 27.83 14.22
C ARG A 293 -12.93 27.10 14.70
N ARG A 294 -13.99 27.11 13.90
CA ARG A 294 -15.16 26.26 14.14
C ARG A 294 -14.72 24.82 14.09
N SER A 295 -15.24 23.94 14.96
CA SER A 295 -14.76 22.55 15.05
C SER A 295 -15.11 21.68 13.84
N GLN A 296 -16.10 22.10 13.06
CA GLN A 296 -16.53 21.49 11.80
C GLN A 296 -17.37 22.49 10.98
N ARG A 297 -17.52 22.22 9.69
CA ARG A 297 -18.37 22.97 8.76
C ARG A 297 -19.04 21.98 7.81
N ASP A 298 -20.35 22.05 7.69
CA ASP A 298 -21.14 21.29 6.72
C ASP A 298 -21.31 22.02 5.37
N VAL A 299 -20.89 23.28 5.32
CA VAL A 299 -20.83 24.11 4.11
C VAL A 299 -19.39 24.39 3.68
N PRO A 300 -19.10 24.41 2.37
CA PRO A 300 -17.80 24.82 1.85
C PRO A 300 -17.35 26.18 2.41
N THR A 301 -16.14 26.21 2.93
CA THR A 301 -15.48 27.40 3.47
C THR A 301 -14.29 27.73 2.59
N HIS A 302 -14.26 28.94 2.04
CA HIS A 302 -13.13 29.42 1.25
C HIS A 302 -11.86 29.43 2.10
N VAL A 303 -10.77 28.92 1.53
CA VAL A 303 -9.44 28.96 2.16
C VAL A 303 -8.75 30.24 1.72
N GLU A 304 -8.55 31.15 2.66
CA GLU A 304 -7.92 32.45 2.42
C GLU A 304 -6.41 32.29 2.12
N ASP A 305 -5.81 33.31 1.48
CA ASP A 305 -4.37 33.43 1.22
C ASP A 305 -3.77 32.33 0.31
N LEU A 306 -4.58 31.75 -0.57
CA LEU A 306 -4.16 30.87 -1.65
C LEU A 306 -4.46 31.50 -3.01
N ASP A 307 -3.43 31.81 -3.79
CA ASP A 307 -3.54 32.33 -5.15
C ASP A 307 -2.94 31.36 -6.15
N GLU A 308 -3.56 31.22 -7.33
CA GLU A 308 -3.07 30.41 -8.45
C GLU A 308 -2.73 28.96 -8.07
N ILE A 309 -3.75 28.20 -7.65
CA ILE A 309 -3.59 26.80 -7.22
C ILE A 309 -3.40 25.89 -8.44
N ALA A 310 -2.34 25.08 -8.43
CA ALA A 310 -2.05 24.08 -9.46
C ALA A 310 -2.51 22.67 -9.06
N ASP A 311 -2.34 22.30 -7.79
CA ASP A 311 -2.72 21.00 -7.25
C ASP A 311 -2.99 21.09 -5.73
N PHE A 312 -3.68 20.10 -5.16
CA PHE A 312 -3.88 19.99 -3.72
C PHE A 312 -4.12 18.55 -3.28
N ALA A 313 -3.78 18.26 -2.03
CA ALA A 313 -3.98 16.95 -1.43
C ALA A 313 -4.43 17.09 0.02
N LEU A 314 -5.13 16.07 0.50
CA LEU A 314 -5.61 15.97 1.88
C LEU A 314 -5.06 14.71 2.54
N GLY A 315 -4.62 14.85 3.78
CA GLY A 315 -4.17 13.75 4.61
C GLY A 315 -5.20 13.41 5.67
N GLY A 316 -4.73 12.84 6.78
CA GLY A 316 -5.61 12.44 7.89
C GLY A 316 -6.39 13.61 8.49
N PHE A 317 -5.64 14.63 8.94
CA PHE A 317 -6.18 15.83 9.58
C PHE A 317 -5.42 17.09 9.16
N HIS A 318 -4.84 17.09 7.97
CA HIS A 318 -4.12 18.22 7.38
C HIS A 318 -4.34 18.26 5.88
N SER A 319 -4.00 19.40 5.30
CA SER A 319 -4.28 19.73 3.91
C SER A 319 -3.11 20.51 3.36
N CYS A 320 -2.80 20.32 2.08
CA CYS A 320 -1.74 21.08 1.41
C CYS A 320 -2.15 21.42 -0.02
N ALA A 321 -1.70 22.57 -0.50
CA ALA A 321 -1.87 23.03 -1.87
C ALA A 321 -0.52 23.42 -2.48
N VAL A 322 -0.38 23.19 -3.79
CA VAL A 322 0.72 23.62 -4.62
C VAL A 322 0.23 24.78 -5.49
N MET A 323 0.99 25.86 -5.52
CA MET A 323 0.73 26.99 -6.41
C MET A 323 1.36 26.75 -7.79
N THR A 324 0.91 27.46 -8.82
CA THR A 324 1.50 27.48 -10.17
C THR A 324 3.00 27.80 -10.17
N THR A 325 3.48 28.48 -9.13
CA THR A 325 4.90 28.78 -8.89
C THR A 325 5.71 27.59 -8.35
N GLY A 326 5.07 26.45 -8.06
CA GLY A 326 5.66 25.30 -7.40
C GLY A 326 5.84 25.45 -5.89
N ALA A 327 5.39 26.58 -5.30
CA ALA A 327 5.38 26.79 -3.86
C ALA A 327 4.28 25.97 -3.17
N VAL A 328 4.56 25.45 -1.97
CA VAL A 328 3.61 24.61 -1.22
C VAL A 328 3.16 25.32 0.05
N GLN A 329 1.85 25.34 0.29
CA GLN A 329 1.25 25.77 1.54
C GLN A 329 0.47 24.63 2.18
N CYS A 330 0.60 24.45 3.50
CA CYS A 330 -0.11 23.42 4.26
C CYS A 330 -0.84 24.01 5.46
N TRP A 331 -1.92 23.36 5.92
CA TRP A 331 -2.66 23.73 7.12
C TRP A 331 -3.30 22.50 7.78
N GLY A 332 -3.80 22.67 9.01
CA GLY A 332 -4.38 21.61 9.84
C GLY A 332 -3.45 21.12 10.95
N ARG A 333 -3.61 19.84 11.30
CA ARG A 333 -2.84 19.17 12.35
C ARG A 333 -1.35 19.22 12.04
N ASN A 334 -0.50 19.41 13.07
CA ASN A 334 0.95 19.50 12.91
C ASN A 334 1.75 18.87 14.06
N ALA A 335 1.13 18.10 14.95
CA ALA A 335 1.80 17.53 16.12
C ALA A 335 3.06 16.69 15.76
N GLU A 336 3.13 16.15 14.55
CA GLU A 336 4.23 15.35 14.03
C GLU A 336 5.11 16.11 13.01
N GLY A 337 4.83 17.39 12.76
CA GLY A 337 5.53 18.21 11.78
C GLY A 337 5.00 18.09 10.35
N GLN A 338 3.81 17.53 10.13
CA GLN A 338 3.23 17.28 8.80
C GLN A 338 2.99 18.54 7.95
N LEU A 339 3.12 19.75 8.51
CA LEU A 339 3.05 21.02 7.76
C LEU A 339 4.41 21.50 7.21
N GLY A 340 5.53 20.85 7.56
CA GLY A 340 6.83 21.11 6.91
C GLY A 340 7.40 22.53 7.10
N ASN A 341 6.87 23.28 8.08
CA ASN A 341 7.20 24.70 8.31
C ASN A 341 8.18 24.91 9.48
N GLY A 342 8.76 23.83 10.02
CA GLY A 342 9.65 23.86 11.19
C GLY A 342 8.94 23.89 12.55
N SER A 343 7.61 24.02 12.56
CA SER A 343 6.78 24.01 13.77
C SER A 343 6.23 22.61 14.06
N ASP A 344 5.66 22.44 15.24
CA ASP A 344 4.83 21.30 15.66
C ASP A 344 3.43 21.74 16.12
N GLN A 345 3.06 22.99 15.82
CA GLN A 345 1.78 23.60 16.16
C GLN A 345 0.82 23.53 14.98
N ASP A 346 -0.42 23.12 15.25
CA ASP A 346 -1.52 23.12 14.29
C ASP A 346 -1.71 24.52 13.68
N ALA A 347 -2.08 24.58 12.41
CA ALA A 347 -2.33 25.83 11.69
C ALA A 347 -3.77 25.86 11.17
N PHE A 348 -4.50 26.92 11.52
CA PHE A 348 -5.89 27.11 11.07
C PHE A 348 -6.00 27.93 9.77
N VAL A 349 -4.86 28.34 9.23
CA VAL A 349 -4.71 29.04 7.96
C VAL A 349 -3.48 28.45 7.25
N PRO A 350 -3.40 28.56 5.92
CA PRO A 350 -2.24 28.12 5.16
C PRO A 350 -0.91 28.69 5.69
N VAL A 351 0.09 27.81 5.79
CA VAL A 351 1.48 28.17 6.14
C VAL A 351 2.45 27.60 5.11
N PRO A 352 3.49 28.34 4.73
CA PRO A 352 4.43 27.88 3.71
C PRO A 352 5.28 26.72 4.22
N VAL A 353 5.42 25.70 3.38
CA VAL A 353 6.44 24.65 3.54
C VAL A 353 7.78 25.24 3.11
N ARG A 354 8.85 24.98 3.88
CA ARG A 354 10.20 25.47 3.52
C ARG A 354 11.01 24.41 2.81
N ASP A 355 12.03 24.86 2.10
CA ASP A 355 13.05 24.01 1.47
C ASP A 355 12.48 23.04 0.40
N LEU A 356 11.37 23.46 -0.24
CA LEU A 356 10.84 22.86 -1.47
C LEU A 356 10.86 23.91 -2.60
N SER A 357 11.02 23.43 -3.82
CA SER A 357 10.95 24.22 -5.04
C SER A 357 10.41 23.36 -6.18
N GLU A 358 9.70 23.98 -7.11
CA GLU A 358 9.20 23.33 -8.34
C GLU A 358 8.37 22.06 -8.07
N VAL A 359 7.54 22.09 -7.02
CA VAL A 359 6.67 20.95 -6.70
C VAL A 359 5.60 20.79 -7.78
N ALA A 360 5.42 19.58 -8.26
CA ALA A 360 4.45 19.21 -9.29
C ALA A 360 3.30 18.33 -8.76
N GLN A 361 3.53 17.56 -7.69
CA GLN A 361 2.52 16.68 -7.10
C GLN A 361 2.69 16.57 -5.59
N LEU A 362 1.58 16.47 -4.87
CA LEU A 362 1.54 16.11 -3.44
C LEU A 362 0.90 14.74 -3.22
N ALA A 363 1.36 14.04 -2.19
CA ALA A 363 0.68 12.87 -1.64
C ALA A 363 0.76 12.92 -0.11
N LEU A 364 -0.39 12.91 0.57
CA LEU A 364 -0.48 13.02 2.02
C LEU A 364 -1.01 11.72 2.63
N GLY A 365 -0.36 11.25 3.69
CA GLY A 365 -0.86 10.17 4.52
C GLY A 365 -1.58 10.68 5.77
N ASP A 366 -1.78 9.82 6.76
CA ASP A 366 -2.50 10.20 7.99
C ASP A 366 -1.73 11.27 8.79
N ARG A 367 -0.40 11.15 8.84
CA ARG A 367 0.48 11.99 9.67
C ARG A 367 1.80 12.36 8.98
N HIS A 368 1.91 12.12 7.68
CA HIS A 368 3.08 12.49 6.89
C HIS A 368 2.64 13.04 5.53
N SER A 369 3.57 13.67 4.86
CA SER A 369 3.36 14.36 3.59
C SER A 369 4.55 14.11 2.69
N CYS A 370 4.30 13.99 1.40
CA CYS A 370 5.33 13.84 0.38
C CYS A 370 5.04 14.77 -0.80
N ALA A 371 6.10 15.27 -1.41
CA ALA A 371 6.07 16.11 -2.59
C ALA A 371 7.01 15.51 -3.66
N LEU A 372 6.55 15.54 -4.90
CA LEU A 372 7.33 15.24 -6.10
C LEU A 372 7.57 16.55 -6.83
N ASN A 373 8.83 16.85 -7.16
CA ASN A 373 9.16 18.00 -7.99
C ASN A 373 9.24 17.63 -9.49
N ASP A 374 9.32 18.64 -10.34
CA ASP A 374 9.43 18.53 -11.80
C ASP A 374 10.68 17.76 -12.29
N GLN A 375 11.71 17.65 -11.45
CA GLN A 375 12.93 16.87 -11.69
C GLN A 375 12.80 15.38 -11.32
N GLY A 376 11.62 14.96 -10.85
CA GLY A 376 11.35 13.58 -10.45
C GLY A 376 11.94 13.19 -9.09
N LYS A 377 12.22 14.18 -8.23
CA LYS A 377 12.77 13.98 -6.88
C LYS A 377 11.65 14.02 -5.84
N VAL A 378 11.66 13.03 -4.94
CA VAL A 378 10.67 12.91 -3.86
C VAL A 378 11.25 13.45 -2.55
N SER A 379 10.48 14.30 -1.85
CA SER A 379 10.78 14.73 -0.48
C SER A 379 9.56 14.51 0.42
N CYS A 380 9.77 13.94 1.60
CA CYS A 380 8.71 13.64 2.57
C CYS A 380 8.98 14.29 3.94
N TRP A 381 7.95 14.55 4.72
CA TRP A 381 8.03 15.10 6.08
C TRP A 381 6.86 14.66 6.96
N GLY A 382 6.91 15.00 8.24
CA GLY A 382 5.95 14.57 9.26
C GLY A 382 6.43 13.33 10.02
N TYR A 383 5.48 12.46 10.39
CA TYR A 383 5.74 11.26 11.16
C TYR A 383 6.51 10.19 10.36
N ASN A 384 7.53 9.58 10.98
CA ASN A 384 8.41 8.56 10.39
C ASN A 384 8.55 7.29 11.26
N GLY A 385 7.65 7.06 12.22
CA GLY A 385 7.78 5.93 13.14
C GLY A 385 7.64 4.55 12.48
N TYR A 386 7.12 4.49 11.25
CA TYR A 386 7.08 3.29 10.41
C TYR A 386 8.01 3.41 9.21
N GLY A 387 8.87 4.43 9.15
CA GLY A 387 9.79 4.60 8.01
C GLY A 387 9.15 5.18 6.76
N GLN A 388 7.92 5.69 6.83
CA GLN A 388 7.17 6.25 5.69
C GLN A 388 7.83 7.47 5.01
N LEU A 389 8.92 8.01 5.55
CA LEU A 389 9.71 9.05 4.89
C LEU A 389 10.91 8.51 4.08
N GLY A 390 11.12 7.18 4.05
CA GLY A 390 12.06 6.52 3.14
C GLY A 390 13.54 6.82 3.41
N GLN A 391 13.91 7.14 4.65
CA GLN A 391 15.27 7.54 5.03
C GLN A 391 16.24 6.37 5.28
N GLY A 392 15.78 5.12 5.21
CA GLY A 392 16.59 3.91 5.39
C GLY A 392 16.92 3.54 6.85
N GLU A 393 17.09 4.53 7.74
CA GLU A 393 17.35 4.27 9.17
C GLU A 393 16.24 4.85 10.07
N ILE A 394 15.62 4.02 10.92
CA ILE A 394 14.78 4.46 12.05
C ILE A 394 15.53 4.10 13.35
N PRO A 395 16.32 4.99 13.92
CA PRO A 395 16.99 4.69 15.17
C PRO A 395 15.98 4.56 16.31
N SER A 396 16.25 3.56 17.17
CA SER A 396 15.58 3.13 18.41
C SER A 396 14.68 4.14 19.16
N PRO A 397 13.67 3.66 19.92
CA PRO A 397 12.38 4.30 20.07
C PRO A 397 12.49 5.60 20.88
N ARG A 398 12.36 6.73 20.20
CA ARG A 398 12.13 8.01 20.84
C ARG A 398 10.84 8.58 20.27
N ARG A 399 9.81 8.67 21.11
CA ARG A 399 8.60 9.47 20.82
C ARG A 399 9.02 10.85 20.30
N CYS A 400 8.20 11.45 19.46
CA CYS A 400 8.35 12.85 19.07
C CYS A 400 8.29 13.71 20.35
N ARG A 401 9.45 14.06 20.90
CA ARG A 401 9.57 14.76 22.17
C ARG A 401 9.87 16.22 21.89
N LEU A 402 8.93 17.07 22.31
CA LEU A 402 9.00 18.52 22.23
C LEU A 402 10.31 19.04 22.86
N GLY A 403 10.97 19.99 22.19
CA GLY A 403 12.13 20.70 22.74
C GLY A 403 13.44 19.90 22.84
N GLN A 404 13.48 18.66 22.36
CA GLN A 404 14.73 17.93 22.16
C GLN A 404 14.88 17.62 20.67
N SER A 405 16.06 17.89 20.11
CA SER A 405 16.46 17.48 18.76
C SER A 405 16.54 15.95 18.63
N SER A 406 15.43 15.24 18.83
CA SER A 406 15.31 13.80 18.60
C SER A 406 15.11 13.60 17.10
N ARG A 407 16.23 13.46 16.40
CA ARG A 407 16.39 13.72 14.96
C ARG A 407 15.60 12.84 13.97
N ASN A 408 14.91 11.76 14.34
CA ASN A 408 14.58 10.74 13.33
C ASN A 408 13.14 10.17 13.28
N HIS A 409 12.22 10.52 14.19
CA HIS A 409 10.83 10.01 14.14
C HIS A 409 9.79 11.02 13.64
N CYS A 410 10.08 12.31 13.72
CA CYS A 410 9.21 13.38 13.21
C CYS A 410 10.09 14.40 12.51
N HIS A 411 9.80 14.68 11.25
CA HIS A 411 10.55 15.62 10.43
C HIS A 411 9.67 16.85 10.18
N ARG A 412 10.02 17.97 10.81
CA ARG A 412 9.30 19.25 10.65
C ARG A 412 9.70 20.00 9.37
N TRP A 413 10.62 19.41 8.61
CA TRP A 413 11.15 19.90 7.36
C TRP A 413 11.11 18.76 6.35
N PRO A 414 10.88 19.05 5.06
CA PRO A 414 11.07 18.11 3.98
C PRO A 414 12.44 17.46 4.02
N VAL A 415 12.46 16.12 3.94
CA VAL A 415 13.66 15.33 3.73
C VAL A 415 13.56 14.59 2.42
N THR A 416 14.62 14.67 1.62
CA THR A 416 14.69 13.94 0.34
C THR A 416 14.75 12.45 0.60
N VAL A 417 13.95 11.68 -0.14
CA VAL A 417 14.03 10.21 -0.16
C VAL A 417 15.24 9.81 -1.01
N ALA A 418 16.17 9.08 -0.41
CA ALA A 418 17.37 8.62 -1.11
C ALA A 418 17.09 7.34 -1.92
N ALA A 419 17.98 7.03 -2.87
CA ALA A 419 17.99 5.77 -3.63
C ALA A 419 16.75 5.48 -4.50
N LEU A 420 15.96 6.51 -4.85
CA LEU A 420 14.94 6.41 -5.90
C LEU A 420 15.53 6.81 -7.26
N PRO A 421 15.08 6.19 -8.38
CA PRO A 421 15.31 6.72 -9.71
C PRO A 421 14.45 7.97 -9.95
N THR A 422 14.42 8.47 -11.19
CA THR A 422 13.48 9.53 -11.57
C THR A 422 12.05 9.04 -11.40
N ILE A 423 11.29 9.72 -10.54
CA ILE A 423 9.90 9.42 -10.22
C ILE A 423 8.96 10.28 -11.07
N GLU A 424 7.86 9.70 -11.51
CA GLU A 424 6.79 10.40 -12.24
C GLU A 424 5.50 10.55 -11.44
N ARG A 425 5.25 9.67 -10.46
CA ARG A 425 4.05 9.74 -9.61
C ARG A 425 4.35 9.22 -8.21
N ILE A 426 3.76 9.84 -7.21
CA ILE A 426 3.74 9.37 -5.83
C ILE A 426 2.31 9.10 -5.34
N ALA A 427 2.19 8.17 -4.39
CA ALA A 427 0.96 7.87 -3.66
C ALA A 427 1.29 7.58 -2.19
N ALA A 428 0.46 8.05 -1.26
CA ALA A 428 0.66 7.86 0.17
C ALA A 428 -0.58 7.22 0.78
N GLY A 429 -0.38 6.17 1.57
CA GLY A 429 -1.42 5.62 2.43
C GLY A 429 -1.30 6.16 3.85
N ALA A 430 -1.90 5.49 4.83
CA ALA A 430 -1.90 5.95 6.22
C ALA A 430 -0.48 6.05 6.79
N ARG A 431 0.34 5.03 6.51
CA ARG A 431 1.65 4.78 7.13
C ARG A 431 2.68 4.23 6.16
N HIS A 432 2.39 4.22 4.86
CA HIS A 432 3.29 3.82 3.78
C HIS A 432 3.24 4.83 2.64
N THR A 433 4.23 4.76 1.76
CA THR A 433 4.32 5.60 0.56
C THR A 433 4.87 4.76 -0.57
N CYS A 434 4.34 5.00 -1.76
CA CYS A 434 4.79 4.37 -2.98
C CYS A 434 5.13 5.43 -4.04
N ALA A 435 6.08 5.10 -4.90
CA ALA A 435 6.53 5.93 -6.01
C ALA A 435 6.62 5.09 -7.28
N LEU A 436 6.10 5.62 -8.38
CA LEU A 436 6.20 5.07 -9.72
C LEU A 436 7.31 5.81 -10.46
N GLY A 437 8.30 5.06 -10.93
CA GLY A 437 9.40 5.60 -11.73
C GLY A 437 9.02 5.70 -13.20
N THR A 438 9.72 6.57 -13.94
CA THR A 438 9.56 6.71 -15.41
C THR A 438 9.94 5.45 -16.21
N ASN A 439 10.40 4.41 -15.53
CA ASN A 439 10.71 3.09 -16.10
C ASN A 439 9.58 2.07 -15.86
N GLY A 440 8.41 2.51 -15.42
CA GLY A 440 7.24 1.66 -15.18
C GLY A 440 7.35 0.74 -13.97
N LYS A 441 8.34 0.96 -13.09
CA LYS A 441 8.56 0.19 -11.85
C LYS A 441 8.06 0.94 -10.64
N VAL A 442 7.71 0.21 -9.58
CA VAL A 442 7.16 0.77 -8.34
C VAL A 442 8.09 0.48 -7.17
N TRP A 443 8.27 1.49 -6.31
CA TRP A 443 8.91 1.36 -5.01
C TRP A 443 7.95 1.74 -3.91
N CYS A 444 7.89 0.95 -2.85
CA CYS A 444 7.09 1.24 -1.66
C CYS A 444 7.96 1.17 -0.39
N TRP A 445 7.62 1.97 0.60
CA TRP A 445 8.26 1.98 1.92
C TRP A 445 7.29 2.40 3.02
N GLY A 446 7.66 2.13 4.27
CA GLY A 446 6.84 2.41 5.43
C GLY A 446 6.36 1.15 6.16
N ASP A 447 5.15 1.23 6.73
CA ASP A 447 4.48 0.11 7.39
C ASP A 447 4.22 -1.05 6.42
N ASN A 448 4.47 -2.29 6.86
CA ASN A 448 4.22 -3.51 6.07
C ASN A 448 3.42 -4.58 6.81
N ARG A 449 2.80 -4.25 7.95
CA ARG A 449 2.06 -5.21 8.79
C ARG A 449 0.90 -5.94 8.09
N ARG A 450 0.45 -5.43 6.93
CA ARG A 450 -0.61 -6.00 6.11
C ARG A 450 -0.11 -6.40 4.72
N GLY A 451 1.19 -6.31 4.47
CA GLY A 451 1.78 -6.51 3.14
C GLY A 451 1.52 -5.35 2.18
N GLN A 452 1.18 -4.15 2.67
CA GLN A 452 0.83 -3.00 1.83
C GLN A 452 1.99 -2.47 0.97
N LEU A 453 3.22 -2.97 1.18
CA LEU A 453 4.37 -2.68 0.32
C LEU A 453 4.49 -3.61 -0.88
N GLY A 454 3.84 -4.78 -0.86
CA GLY A 454 3.81 -5.69 -2.02
C GLY A 454 5.11 -6.45 -2.27
N ASP A 455 6.01 -6.52 -1.29
CA ASP A 455 7.33 -7.17 -1.43
C ASP A 455 7.32 -8.67 -1.10
N GLY A 456 6.13 -9.28 -0.98
CA GLY A 456 5.93 -10.67 -0.58
C GLY A 456 6.05 -10.90 0.93
N THR A 457 6.35 -9.87 1.73
CA THR A 457 6.59 -10.01 3.17
C THR A 457 5.55 -9.28 4.01
N THR A 458 5.38 -9.71 5.26
CA THR A 458 4.69 -8.95 6.32
C THR A 458 5.63 -8.59 7.47
N ASP A 459 6.71 -9.34 7.61
CA ASP A 459 7.80 -9.11 8.53
C ASP A 459 8.96 -8.43 7.79
N GLY A 460 9.20 -7.15 8.09
CA GLY A 460 10.34 -6.39 7.57
C GLY A 460 11.52 -6.35 8.55
N ASP A 461 12.36 -5.32 8.42
CA ASP A 461 13.29 -4.97 9.50
C ASP A 461 12.49 -4.64 10.77
N LEU A 462 13.07 -4.90 11.95
CA LEU A 462 12.46 -4.58 13.25
C LEU A 462 12.35 -3.06 13.43
N CYS A 463 11.29 -2.47 12.91
CA CYS A 463 10.91 -1.12 13.25
C CYS A 463 10.22 -1.17 14.61
N ILE A 464 10.73 -0.41 15.56
CA ILE A 464 10.14 -0.30 16.90
C ILE A 464 9.44 1.05 16.99
N PRO A 465 8.17 1.14 16.53
CA PRO A 465 7.38 2.35 16.72
C PRO A 465 7.26 2.70 18.22
N PRO A 466 6.98 3.97 18.55
CA PRO A 466 6.92 4.42 19.94
C PRO A 466 5.78 3.82 20.79
N ASP A 467 4.86 3.09 20.14
CA ASP A 467 3.81 2.28 20.78
C ASP A 467 4.36 0.96 21.36
N GLY A 468 5.63 0.61 21.07
CA GLY A 468 6.31 -0.57 21.60
C GLY A 468 5.87 -1.88 20.93
N VAL A 469 5.07 -1.80 19.87
CA VAL A 469 4.68 -2.96 19.08
C VAL A 469 5.72 -3.14 18.00
N THR A 470 6.50 -4.23 18.07
CA THR A 470 7.36 -4.65 16.97
C THR A 470 6.51 -4.75 15.70
N ALA A 471 6.83 -3.93 14.70
CA ALA A 471 6.08 -3.87 13.45
C ALA A 471 7.02 -4.17 12.29
N GLY A 472 6.60 -5.04 11.38
CA GLY A 472 7.25 -5.19 10.09
C GLY A 472 7.15 -3.87 9.31
N CYS A 473 8.29 -3.25 9.03
CA CYS A 473 8.34 -2.06 8.21
C CYS A 473 9.60 -2.05 7.33
N ARG A 474 9.57 -1.27 6.26
CA ARG A 474 10.72 -1.01 5.40
C ARG A 474 11.06 0.48 5.47
N PRO A 475 12.14 0.87 6.18
CA PRO A 475 12.48 2.27 6.41
C PRO A 475 12.99 3.01 5.18
N GLY A 476 13.34 2.28 4.12
CA GLY A 476 13.73 2.82 2.82
C GLY A 476 12.92 2.19 1.68
N PRO A 477 12.98 2.78 0.48
CA PRO A 477 12.30 2.25 -0.71
C PRO A 477 12.67 0.80 -1.03
N VAL A 478 11.67 -0.06 -1.16
CA VAL A 478 11.80 -1.43 -1.67
C VAL A 478 11.08 -1.53 -3.01
N GLN A 479 11.72 -2.12 -4.01
CA GLN A 479 11.09 -2.30 -5.32
C GLN A 479 10.08 -3.46 -5.25
N VAL A 480 8.89 -3.24 -5.80
CA VAL A 480 7.90 -4.29 -6.04
C VAL A 480 8.30 -5.02 -7.33
N MET A 481 8.72 -6.28 -7.21
CA MET A 481 9.41 -6.98 -8.31
C MET A 481 8.45 -7.52 -9.38
N ASP A 482 7.22 -7.83 -9.01
CA ASP A 482 6.25 -8.52 -9.87
C ASP A 482 5.45 -7.55 -10.76
N LEU A 483 5.78 -6.26 -10.74
CA LEU A 483 5.12 -5.23 -11.53
C LEU A 483 5.95 -4.82 -12.75
N LYS A 484 5.28 -4.71 -13.89
CA LYS A 484 5.88 -4.30 -15.17
C LYS A 484 4.99 -3.25 -15.85
N ASN A 485 5.61 -2.24 -16.45
CA ASN A 485 4.95 -1.22 -17.27
C ASN A 485 3.75 -0.57 -16.56
N ILE A 486 3.93 -0.18 -15.30
CA ILE A 486 2.88 0.48 -14.52
C ILE A 486 2.66 1.90 -15.04
N SER A 487 1.38 2.28 -15.23
CA SER A 487 0.97 3.61 -15.71
C SER A 487 0.37 4.48 -14.59
N THR A 488 -0.16 3.87 -13.54
CA THR A 488 -0.70 4.57 -12.36
C THR A 488 -0.59 3.74 -11.10
N ILE A 489 -0.46 4.43 -9.97
CA ILE A 489 -0.49 3.86 -8.64
C ILE A 489 -1.46 4.65 -7.75
N ALA A 490 -2.12 3.94 -6.83
CA ALA A 490 -2.94 4.51 -5.77
C ALA A 490 -2.68 3.78 -4.47
N ALA A 491 -2.66 4.53 -3.36
CA ALA A 491 -2.51 3.98 -2.03
C ALA A 491 -3.76 4.34 -1.22
N GLY A 492 -4.41 3.32 -0.65
CA GLY A 492 -5.44 3.47 0.37
C GLY A 492 -4.83 3.50 1.76
N HIS A 493 -5.66 3.33 2.79
CA HIS A 493 -5.21 3.39 4.19
C HIS A 493 -4.10 2.35 4.51
N GLU A 494 -4.33 1.08 4.17
CA GLU A 494 -3.39 -0.04 4.39
C GLU A 494 -3.33 -0.99 3.18
N ALA A 495 -3.62 -0.49 1.98
CA ALA A 495 -3.61 -1.25 0.73
C ALA A 495 -3.11 -0.36 -0.42
N THR A 496 -2.66 -0.98 -1.50
CA THR A 496 -2.12 -0.29 -2.67
C THR A 496 -2.60 -1.01 -3.92
N CYS A 497 -2.90 -0.25 -4.97
CA CYS A 497 -3.23 -0.78 -6.28
C CYS A 497 -2.44 -0.05 -7.37
N SER A 498 -2.13 -0.76 -8.45
CA SER A 498 -1.57 -0.23 -9.68
C SER A 498 -2.46 -0.56 -10.87
N VAL A 499 -2.31 0.19 -11.95
CA VAL A 499 -2.77 -0.24 -13.29
C VAL A 499 -1.57 -0.19 -14.21
N ASP A 500 -1.39 -1.21 -15.04
CA ASP A 500 -0.37 -1.21 -16.09
C ASP A 500 -0.84 -0.52 -17.39
N GLU A 501 0.05 -0.41 -18.37
CA GLU A 501 -0.25 0.14 -19.68
C GLU A 501 -1.25 -0.70 -20.48
N THR A 502 -1.42 -1.98 -20.15
CA THR A 502 -2.41 -2.87 -20.79
C THR A 502 -3.81 -2.68 -20.22
N GLY A 503 -3.91 -2.10 -19.02
CA GLY A 503 -5.15 -1.84 -18.30
C GLY A 503 -5.48 -2.90 -17.26
N ILE A 504 -4.52 -3.74 -16.85
CA ILE A 504 -4.73 -4.70 -15.77
C ILE A 504 -4.51 -3.98 -14.44
N ILE A 505 -5.44 -4.19 -13.49
CA ILE A 505 -5.27 -3.73 -12.10
C ILE A 505 -4.58 -4.83 -11.30
N GLN A 506 -3.56 -4.45 -10.55
CA GLN A 506 -2.97 -5.29 -9.51
C GLN A 506 -3.12 -4.61 -8.15
N CYS A 507 -3.60 -5.32 -7.14
CA CYS A 507 -3.83 -4.79 -5.80
C CYS A 507 -3.16 -5.66 -4.73
N TRP A 508 -2.72 -5.05 -3.64
CA TRP A 508 -2.11 -5.74 -2.50
C TRP A 508 -2.31 -4.99 -1.18
N GLY A 509 -1.96 -5.63 -0.07
CA GLY A 509 -2.14 -5.14 1.29
C GLY A 509 -3.37 -5.69 1.98
N ARG A 510 -3.96 -4.89 2.88
CA ARG A 510 -5.14 -5.27 3.65
C ARG A 510 -6.35 -5.49 2.74
N ASN A 511 -7.13 -6.55 3.01
CA ASN A 511 -8.36 -6.87 2.29
C ASN A 511 -9.56 -7.18 3.20
N SER A 512 -9.51 -6.85 4.49
CA SER A 512 -10.57 -7.22 5.45
C SER A 512 -11.98 -6.71 5.07
N TRP A 513 -12.08 -5.68 4.23
CA TRP A 513 -13.33 -5.12 3.71
C TRP A 513 -13.55 -5.43 2.22
N GLY A 514 -12.74 -6.30 1.62
CA GLY A 514 -12.80 -6.58 0.18
C GLY A 514 -12.22 -5.48 -0.69
N GLN A 515 -11.46 -4.52 -0.13
CA GLN A 515 -10.96 -3.35 -0.86
C GLN A 515 -9.96 -3.67 -1.98
N LEU A 516 -9.43 -4.90 -2.05
CA LEU A 516 -8.62 -5.35 -3.19
C LEU A 516 -9.48 -5.79 -4.39
N GLY A 517 -10.76 -6.12 -4.16
CA GLY A 517 -11.70 -6.44 -5.24
C GLY A 517 -11.63 -7.87 -5.77
N VAL A 518 -10.85 -8.74 -5.14
CA VAL A 518 -10.55 -10.12 -5.61
C VAL A 518 -11.56 -11.17 -5.10
N GLY A 519 -12.78 -10.76 -4.75
CA GLY A 519 -13.87 -11.67 -4.37
C GLY A 519 -13.78 -12.27 -2.97
N ASP A 520 -12.73 -11.96 -2.20
CA ASP A 520 -12.55 -12.44 -0.83
C ASP A 520 -12.18 -11.33 0.17
N ARG A 521 -11.76 -11.73 1.38
CA ARG A 521 -11.33 -10.82 2.47
C ARG A 521 -9.89 -11.05 2.95
N THR A 522 -9.11 -11.81 2.21
CA THR A 522 -7.77 -12.23 2.63
C THR A 522 -6.74 -11.17 2.26
N ASP A 523 -5.91 -10.74 3.20
CA ASP A 523 -4.82 -9.79 2.94
C ASP A 523 -3.85 -10.40 1.90
N ARG A 524 -3.24 -9.57 1.05
CA ARG A 524 -2.27 -9.99 0.02
C ARG A 524 -0.95 -9.29 0.25
N HIS A 525 0.16 -10.00 0.14
CA HIS A 525 1.48 -9.45 0.47
C HIS A 525 2.36 -9.21 -0.76
N HIS A 526 1.90 -9.66 -1.91
CA HIS A 526 2.40 -9.34 -3.25
C HIS A 526 1.23 -8.83 -4.10
N PRO A 527 1.48 -8.14 -5.22
CA PRO A 527 0.44 -7.76 -6.16
C PRO A 527 -0.35 -8.98 -6.64
N VAL A 528 -1.68 -8.89 -6.59
CA VAL A 528 -2.59 -9.85 -7.20
C VAL A 528 -3.45 -9.17 -8.25
N ILE A 529 -3.72 -9.88 -9.34
CA ILE A 529 -4.52 -9.34 -10.43
C ILE A 529 -5.99 -9.30 -10.01
N LEU A 530 -6.65 -8.20 -10.34
CA LEU A 530 -8.10 -8.09 -10.27
C LEU A 530 -8.71 -8.76 -11.52
N GLU A 531 -9.05 -10.03 -11.40
CA GLU A 531 -9.76 -10.74 -12.46
C GLU A 531 -11.15 -10.12 -12.66
N ALA A 532 -11.50 -9.84 -13.92
CA ALA A 532 -12.79 -9.25 -14.26
C ALA A 532 -13.91 -10.29 -14.05
N TYR A 533 -14.75 -10.07 -13.01
CA TYR A 533 -15.98 -10.84 -12.79
C TYR A 533 -17.08 -10.46 -13.77
#